data_AF-A0A972R5Q2-F1
#
_entry.id   AF-A0A972R5Q2-F1
#
_cell.length_a   1.000
_cell.length_b   1.000
_cell.length_c   1.000
_cell.angle_alpha   90.00
_cell.angle_beta   90.00
_cell.angle_gamma   90.00
#
_symmetry.space_group_name_H-M   'P 1'
#
loop_
_entity.id
_entity.type
_entity.pdbx_description
1 polymer ?
#
loop_
_entity_poly.entity_id
_entity_poly.type
_entity_poly.pdbx_seq_one_letter_code
_entity_poly.pdbx_strand_id
1 'polypeptide(L)'
;MIQKALLLFIYGYLLVPNLSYAAARWYSDDQVTKGASLYASYCAGCHKANAEGTKNWRKTGSNGKYPPPPLNGTAHAWHHSIKVLGSTIRNGGIKLGGTMPAFKDKLDAGQTLDVIAFFQSKWNDKAYSAWLKRNPIPQQEKVSVRRNVAGKNKTGDPRTVNLQKLLPGRTISTPEKTPVNGIYRVRIGNKFAYVTEDGEYALVGNLLDLKNGINLTQQAQARENIPLLRSFPEKELIIFRAEGKEKATISVFSDTSCPFCKKFHREVPQLQKAGVSVRYIPFPRGLDKGPGYKDMLSVWCSADRNRAINIAMGISKGKLENRNCGADKVLRAGFELGKRLGVQGTPTLYLPDGSSIRGYVTAQKIIESLTRKKIIRQ
;
A
#
# COMPACT_ATOMS: atom_id res chain seq x y z
N MET A 1 17.29 75.11 19.56
CA MET A 1 16.95 73.93 18.73
C MET A 1 17.84 72.78 19.14
N ILE A 2 17.31 71.55 19.11
CA ILE A 2 17.96 70.22 19.19
C ILE A 2 17.36 69.40 20.35
N GLN A 3 16.31 68.65 19.98
CA GLN A 3 15.65 67.64 20.79
C GLN A 3 16.40 66.32 20.57
N LYS A 4 17.03 65.76 21.62
CA LYS A 4 17.71 64.45 21.56
C LYS A 4 16.66 63.35 21.75
N ALA A 5 16.35 62.63 20.68
CA ALA A 5 15.55 61.40 20.73
C ALA A 5 16.45 60.21 21.13
N LEU A 6 16.13 59.57 22.25
CA LEU A 6 16.78 58.36 22.75
C LEU A 6 16.04 57.14 22.18
N LEU A 7 16.64 56.44 21.22
CA LEU A 7 16.13 55.19 20.66
C LEU A 7 16.56 54.01 21.55
N LEU A 8 15.64 53.50 22.36
CA LEU A 8 15.79 52.24 23.11
C LEU A 8 15.52 51.05 22.16
N PHE A 9 16.59 50.38 21.71
CA PHE A 9 16.50 49.09 21.03
C PHE A 9 16.29 47.98 22.07
N ILE A 10 15.04 47.55 22.23
CA ILE A 10 14.70 46.34 23.02
C ILE A 10 15.00 45.12 22.15
N TYR A 11 16.12 44.46 22.41
CA TYR A 11 16.45 43.14 21.84
C TYR A 11 15.53 42.09 22.49
N GLY A 12 14.40 41.81 21.85
CA GLY A 12 13.52 40.70 22.21
C GLY A 12 14.13 39.36 21.80
N TYR A 13 14.77 38.66 22.74
CA TYR A 13 15.12 37.25 22.60
C TYR A 13 13.81 36.43 22.54
N LEU A 14 13.33 36.13 21.33
CA LEU A 14 12.26 35.15 21.13
C LEU A 14 12.81 33.75 21.41
N LEU A 15 12.54 33.23 22.61
CA LEU A 15 12.61 31.81 22.92
C LEU A 15 11.61 31.07 22.01
N VAL A 16 12.07 30.57 20.86
CA VAL A 16 11.31 29.63 20.04
C VAL A 16 11.28 28.31 20.80
N PRO A 17 10.11 27.82 21.29
CA PRO A 17 10.05 26.51 21.89
C PRO A 17 10.41 25.48 20.80
N ASN A 18 11.40 24.64 21.09
CA ASN A 18 11.71 23.46 20.30
C ASN A 18 10.47 22.56 20.29
N LEU A 19 9.60 22.74 19.29
CA LEU A 19 8.53 21.81 18.96
C LEU A 19 9.19 20.52 18.48
N SER A 20 9.41 19.60 19.43
CA SER A 20 9.91 18.27 19.15
C SER A 20 8.88 17.55 18.29
N TYR A 21 9.21 17.38 17.02
CA TYR A 21 8.33 16.80 16.03
C TYR A 21 8.24 15.28 16.25
N ALA A 22 7.07 14.79 16.64
CA ALA A 22 6.80 13.36 16.75
C ALA A 22 7.20 12.66 15.44
N ALA A 23 8.15 11.72 15.51
CA ALA A 23 8.65 11.03 14.33
C ALA A 23 7.50 10.35 13.57
N ALA A 24 7.47 10.51 12.23
CA ALA A 24 6.46 9.91 11.37
C ALA A 24 6.40 8.38 11.61
N ARG A 25 5.20 7.89 11.96
CA ARG A 25 4.97 6.48 12.24
C ARG A 25 4.93 5.67 10.94
N TRP A 26 5.46 4.44 10.94
CA TRP A 26 5.55 3.59 9.73
C TRP A 26 4.22 2.99 9.31
N TYR A 27 3.30 2.89 10.27
CA TYR A 27 1.95 2.39 10.09
C TYR A 27 0.98 3.53 9.76
N SER A 28 -0.15 3.16 9.14
CA SER A 28 -1.29 4.07 8.96
C SER A 28 -2.39 3.84 10.00
N ASP A 29 -3.28 4.81 10.18
CA ASP A 29 -4.41 4.70 11.12
C ASP A 29 -5.36 3.54 10.76
N ASP A 30 -5.48 3.19 9.48
CA ASP A 30 -6.22 2.02 9.01
C ASP A 30 -5.60 0.71 9.53
N GLN A 31 -4.27 0.61 9.54
CA GLN A 31 -3.57 -0.53 10.13
C GLN A 31 -3.72 -0.55 11.65
N VAL A 32 -3.69 0.61 12.31
CA VAL A 32 -3.95 0.71 13.76
C VAL A 32 -5.37 0.27 14.08
N THR A 33 -6.36 0.65 13.27
CA THR A 33 -7.78 0.31 13.46
C THR A 33 -8.06 -1.17 13.24
N LYS A 34 -7.57 -1.73 12.12
CA LYS A 34 -7.64 -3.17 11.85
C LYS A 34 -6.89 -3.97 12.91
N GLY A 35 -5.71 -3.49 13.26
CA GLY A 35 -4.85 -4.02 14.31
C GLY A 35 -5.54 -4.04 15.67
N ALA A 36 -6.30 -3.00 16.03
CA ALA A 36 -7.03 -2.92 17.29
C ALA A 36 -8.04 -4.06 17.41
N SER A 37 -8.81 -4.31 16.35
CA SER A 37 -9.82 -5.38 16.32
C SER A 37 -9.19 -6.77 16.44
N LEU A 38 -8.11 -7.00 15.71
CA LEU A 38 -7.34 -8.26 15.78
C LEU A 38 -6.67 -8.44 17.14
N TYR A 39 -6.07 -7.38 17.67
CA TYR A 39 -5.40 -7.37 18.97
C TYR A 39 -6.39 -7.66 20.10
N ALA A 40 -7.58 -7.05 20.08
CA ALA A 40 -8.64 -7.33 21.05
C ALA A 40 -9.03 -8.82 21.03
N SER A 41 -9.15 -9.40 19.85
CA SER A 41 -9.57 -10.79 19.65
C SER A 41 -8.52 -11.81 20.09
N TYR A 42 -7.23 -11.53 19.86
CA TYR A 42 -6.18 -12.54 19.96
C TYR A 42 -5.11 -12.25 21.03
N CYS A 43 -4.93 -11.01 21.44
CA CYS A 43 -3.77 -10.58 22.24
C CYS A 43 -4.16 -9.94 23.58
N ALA A 44 -5.28 -9.23 23.64
CA ALA A 44 -5.69 -8.45 24.80
C ALA A 44 -5.97 -9.31 26.05
N GLY A 45 -6.36 -10.58 25.88
CA GLY A 45 -6.55 -11.50 27.02
C GLY A 45 -5.30 -11.63 27.92
N CYS A 46 -4.12 -11.57 27.31
CA CYS A 46 -2.84 -11.65 28.03
C CYS A 46 -2.20 -10.27 28.23
N HIS A 47 -2.21 -9.43 27.19
CA HIS A 47 -1.47 -8.16 27.16
C HIS A 47 -2.30 -6.92 27.54
N LYS A 48 -3.58 -7.12 27.89
CA LYS A 48 -4.58 -6.08 28.23
C LYS A 48 -4.93 -5.17 27.06
N ALA A 49 -6.05 -4.45 27.15
CA ALA A 49 -6.63 -3.71 26.02
C ALA A 49 -5.69 -2.65 25.42
N ASN A 50 -4.90 -1.98 26.25
CA ASN A 50 -3.96 -0.93 25.83
C ASN A 50 -2.51 -1.41 25.71
N ALA A 51 -2.29 -2.73 25.60
CA ALA A 51 -0.96 -3.31 25.52
C ALA A 51 -0.07 -3.02 26.75
N GLU A 52 -0.67 -2.82 27.92
CA GLU A 52 0.07 -2.51 29.15
C GLU A 52 0.63 -3.75 29.87
N GLY A 53 0.21 -4.96 29.47
CA GLY A 53 0.68 -6.20 30.09
C GLY A 53 0.31 -6.30 31.58
N THR A 54 1.18 -6.91 32.37
CA THR A 54 0.94 -7.13 33.81
C THR A 54 1.91 -6.30 34.67
N LYS A 55 1.43 -5.82 35.83
CA LYS A 55 2.16 -4.88 36.72
C LYS A 55 3.50 -5.43 37.26
N ASN A 56 3.70 -6.75 37.29
CA ASN A 56 4.91 -7.43 37.78
C ASN A 56 5.56 -8.36 36.75
N TRP A 57 5.48 -8.03 35.45
CA TRP A 57 5.97 -8.88 34.35
C TRP A 57 7.47 -9.28 34.44
N ARG A 58 8.26 -8.60 35.29
CA ARG A 58 9.69 -8.89 35.53
C ARG A 58 9.95 -9.93 36.62
N LYS A 59 8.92 -10.42 37.31
CA LYS A 59 9.02 -11.48 38.32
C LYS A 59 8.29 -12.73 37.84
N THR A 60 8.87 -13.89 38.07
CA THR A 60 8.20 -15.16 37.77
C THR A 60 7.03 -15.38 38.72
N GLY A 61 5.92 -15.94 38.20
CA GLY A 61 4.80 -16.39 39.03
C GLY A 61 5.11 -17.68 39.78
N SER A 62 4.12 -18.20 40.50
CA SER A 62 4.20 -19.50 41.21
C SER A 62 4.51 -20.69 40.30
N ASN A 63 4.23 -20.57 39.01
CA ASN A 63 4.56 -21.56 37.97
C ASN A 63 5.97 -21.42 37.38
N GLY A 64 6.81 -20.53 37.93
CA GLY A 64 8.18 -20.27 37.45
C GLY A 64 8.26 -19.58 36.09
N LYS A 65 7.13 -19.09 35.53
CA LYS A 65 7.10 -18.41 34.23
C LYS A 65 6.93 -16.90 34.37
N TYR A 66 7.54 -16.15 33.46
CA TYR A 66 7.30 -14.72 33.35
C TYR A 66 5.88 -14.45 32.82
N PRO A 67 5.15 -13.50 33.40
CA PRO A 67 3.87 -13.10 32.86
C PRO A 67 4.03 -12.30 31.55
N PRO A 68 2.94 -12.11 30.78
CA PRO A 68 2.97 -11.32 29.55
C PRO A 68 3.50 -9.88 29.81
N PRO A 69 4.57 -9.46 29.11
CA PRO A 69 5.12 -8.12 29.27
C PRO A 69 4.22 -7.06 28.58
N PRO A 70 4.34 -5.79 28.99
CA PRO A 70 3.79 -4.66 28.26
C PRO A 70 4.30 -4.63 26.81
N LEU A 71 3.43 -4.33 25.86
CA LEU A 71 3.78 -4.09 24.46
C LEU A 71 3.60 -2.62 24.06
N ASN A 72 3.14 -1.75 24.97
CA ASN A 72 2.89 -0.31 24.75
C ASN A 72 4.14 0.58 24.83
N GLY A 73 5.34 0.01 24.78
CA GLY A 73 6.60 0.76 24.76
C GLY A 73 7.23 1.01 26.13
N THR A 74 6.58 0.56 27.22
CA THR A 74 7.13 0.61 28.60
C THR A 74 8.03 -0.58 28.94
N ALA A 75 8.05 -1.62 28.10
CA ALA A 75 8.93 -2.77 28.22
C ALA A 75 9.74 -2.97 26.94
N HIS A 76 10.32 -4.16 26.76
CA HIS A 76 11.43 -4.39 25.84
C HIS A 76 11.03 -4.51 24.34
N ALA A 77 9.74 -4.40 23.99
CA ALA A 77 9.28 -4.48 22.60
C ALA A 77 9.93 -3.43 21.66
N TRP A 78 10.28 -2.25 22.17
CA TRP A 78 10.86 -1.13 21.39
C TRP A 78 12.23 -1.43 20.78
N HIS A 79 12.92 -2.48 21.20
CA HIS A 79 14.24 -2.77 20.69
C HIS A 79 14.26 -3.93 19.69
N HIS A 80 13.10 -4.46 19.28
CA HIS A 80 12.96 -5.54 18.30
C HIS A 80 12.44 -5.02 16.96
N SER A 81 12.95 -5.57 15.85
CA SER A 81 12.49 -5.23 14.50
C SER A 81 11.10 -5.77 14.21
N ILE A 82 10.39 -5.20 13.21
CA ILE A 82 9.09 -5.73 12.75
C ILE A 82 9.18 -7.21 12.41
N LYS A 83 10.29 -7.65 11.80
CA LYS A 83 10.53 -9.07 11.46
C LYS A 83 10.57 -9.94 12.71
N VAL A 84 11.27 -9.51 13.75
CA VAL A 84 11.36 -10.26 15.02
C VAL A 84 10.02 -10.27 15.72
N LEU A 85 9.36 -9.11 15.85
CA LEU A 85 8.02 -9.00 16.45
C LEU A 85 7.00 -9.91 15.72
N GLY A 86 7.00 -9.89 14.39
CA GLY A 86 6.13 -10.74 13.58
C GLY A 86 6.46 -12.23 13.71
N SER A 87 7.73 -12.59 13.80
CA SER A 87 8.15 -13.99 14.05
C SER A 87 7.67 -14.48 15.42
N THR A 88 7.81 -13.66 16.46
CA THR A 88 7.35 -13.98 17.81
C THR A 88 5.84 -14.18 17.86
N ILE A 89 5.06 -13.30 17.21
CA ILE A 89 3.59 -13.47 17.12
C ILE A 89 3.23 -14.77 16.39
N ARG A 90 3.88 -15.03 15.24
CA ARG A 90 3.56 -16.22 14.46
C ARG A 90 3.92 -17.52 15.17
N ASN A 91 5.10 -17.59 15.78
CA ASN A 91 5.65 -18.83 16.31
C ASN A 91 5.40 -19.04 17.81
N GLY A 92 4.97 -17.99 18.53
CA GLY A 92 4.80 -18.02 19.98
C GLY A 92 6.13 -18.09 20.74
N GLY A 93 6.03 -18.11 22.06
CA GLY A 93 7.16 -18.19 23.00
C GLY A 93 7.33 -19.55 23.69
N ILE A 94 6.40 -20.50 23.48
CA ILE A 94 6.40 -21.80 24.20
C ILE A 94 7.70 -22.58 23.99
N LYS A 95 8.17 -22.68 22.74
CA LYS A 95 9.42 -23.36 22.40
C LYS A 95 10.67 -22.69 22.97
N LEU A 96 10.55 -21.44 23.43
CA LEU A 96 11.61 -20.65 24.04
C LEU A 96 11.44 -20.55 25.57
N GLY A 97 10.61 -21.42 26.16
CA GLY A 97 10.37 -21.48 27.60
C GLY A 97 9.31 -20.51 28.14
N GLY A 98 8.67 -19.72 27.26
CA GLY A 98 7.57 -18.81 27.60
C GLY A 98 6.18 -19.44 27.52
N THR A 99 5.13 -18.62 27.58
CA THR A 99 3.72 -19.05 27.58
C THR A 99 2.91 -18.51 26.41
N MET A 100 3.48 -17.63 25.58
CA MET A 100 2.78 -17.03 24.45
C MET A 100 2.48 -18.10 23.37
N PRO A 101 1.21 -18.35 23.01
CA PRO A 101 0.88 -19.32 21.97
C PRO A 101 1.29 -18.81 20.58
N ALA A 102 1.38 -19.72 19.62
CA ALA A 102 1.62 -19.39 18.22
C ALA A 102 0.32 -18.90 17.55
N PHE A 103 0.42 -17.86 16.71
CA PHE A 103 -0.72 -17.32 15.97
C PHE A 103 -0.61 -17.50 14.46
N LYS A 104 0.39 -18.23 13.95
CA LYS A 104 0.59 -18.49 12.51
C LYS A 104 -0.63 -19.08 11.78
N ASP A 105 -1.50 -19.79 12.49
CA ASP A 105 -2.71 -20.43 11.95
C ASP A 105 -3.97 -19.56 12.15
N LYS A 106 -3.85 -18.41 12.82
CA LYS A 106 -4.94 -17.48 13.14
C LYS A 106 -4.78 -16.10 12.48
N LEU A 107 -3.53 -15.68 12.26
CA LEU A 107 -3.19 -14.38 11.69
C LEU A 107 -2.27 -14.57 10.48
N ASP A 108 -2.64 -13.98 9.35
CA ASP A 108 -1.74 -13.88 8.21
C ASP A 108 -0.65 -12.81 8.45
N ALA A 109 0.27 -12.67 7.49
CA ALA A 109 1.38 -11.73 7.63
C ALA A 109 0.94 -10.26 7.66
N GLY A 110 -0.12 -9.88 6.93
CA GLY A 110 -0.66 -8.52 6.93
C GLY A 110 -1.37 -8.22 8.24
N GLN A 111 -2.22 -9.14 8.71
CA GLN A 111 -2.89 -9.05 10.01
C GLN A 111 -1.88 -8.99 11.17
N THR A 112 -0.77 -9.73 11.06
CA THR A 112 0.34 -9.66 12.03
C THR A 112 0.96 -8.26 12.05
N LEU A 113 1.17 -7.63 10.88
CA LEU A 113 1.67 -6.26 10.79
C LEU A 113 0.68 -5.24 11.36
N ASP A 114 -0.62 -5.42 11.14
CA ASP A 114 -1.66 -4.55 11.68
C ASP A 114 -1.70 -4.63 13.22
N VAL A 115 -1.57 -5.83 13.79
CA VAL A 115 -1.43 -6.01 15.25
C VAL A 115 -0.19 -5.29 15.80
N ILE A 116 0.94 -5.35 15.08
CA ILE A 116 2.17 -4.63 15.45
C ILE A 116 1.96 -3.12 15.38
N ALA A 117 1.32 -2.63 14.31
CA ALA A 117 0.95 -1.22 14.16
C ALA A 117 0.10 -0.75 15.35
N PHE A 118 -0.88 -1.55 15.78
CA PHE A 118 -1.73 -1.21 16.91
C PHE A 118 -0.94 -1.05 18.22
N PHE A 119 -0.15 -2.04 18.67
CA PHE A 119 0.54 -1.86 19.95
C PHE A 119 1.65 -0.81 19.87
N GLN A 120 2.27 -0.61 18.70
CA GLN A 120 3.23 0.49 18.49
C GLN A 120 2.57 1.86 18.41
N SER A 121 1.26 1.95 18.14
CA SER A 121 0.48 3.20 18.27
C SER A 121 0.36 3.68 19.72
N LYS A 122 0.55 2.78 20.69
CA LYS A 122 0.54 3.11 22.12
C LYS A 122 1.90 3.63 22.61
N TRP A 123 2.91 3.65 21.75
CA TRP A 123 4.26 4.10 22.12
C TRP A 123 4.35 5.61 22.03
N ASN A 124 4.81 6.23 23.11
CA ASN A 124 5.20 7.63 23.07
C ASN A 124 6.35 7.86 22.07
N ASP A 125 6.58 9.13 21.72
CA ASP A 125 7.57 9.50 20.71
C ASP A 125 8.99 9.08 21.08
N LYS A 126 9.32 9.06 22.38
CA LYS A 126 10.63 8.62 22.88
C LYS A 126 10.87 7.14 22.55
N ALA A 127 9.93 6.26 22.90
CA ALA A 127 10.05 4.83 22.65
C ALA A 127 10.07 4.52 21.14
N TYR A 128 9.24 5.22 20.37
CA TYR A 128 9.18 5.03 18.92
C TYR A 128 10.44 5.55 18.20
N SER A 129 10.97 6.71 18.60
CA SER A 129 12.20 7.24 18.03
C SER A 129 13.40 6.35 18.34
N ALA A 130 13.47 5.79 19.56
CA ALA A 130 14.49 4.80 19.93
C ALA A 130 14.38 3.53 19.08
N TRP A 131 13.16 3.06 18.84
CA TRP A 131 12.91 1.93 17.94
C TRP A 131 13.35 2.22 16.51
N LEU A 132 13.01 3.39 15.95
CA LEU A 132 13.35 3.77 14.57
C LEU A 132 14.86 3.88 14.37
N LYS A 133 15.59 4.42 15.35
CA LYS A 133 17.06 4.49 15.34
C LYS A 133 17.71 3.10 15.27
N ARG A 134 17.12 2.11 15.94
CA ARG A 134 17.62 0.73 15.97
C ARG A 134 17.14 -0.12 14.79
N ASN A 135 15.98 0.24 14.24
CA ASN A 135 15.32 -0.49 13.16
C ASN A 135 15.05 0.48 11.99
N PRO A 136 16.10 1.00 11.32
CA PRO A 136 15.93 1.93 10.23
C PRO A 136 15.12 1.27 9.11
N ILE A 137 14.05 1.95 8.70
CA ILE A 137 13.28 1.56 7.52
C ILE A 137 14.09 2.03 6.31
N PRO A 138 14.42 1.17 5.33
CA PRO A 138 15.25 1.55 4.19
C PRO A 138 14.71 2.81 3.50
N GLN A 139 15.56 3.83 3.42
CA GLN A 139 15.26 5.11 2.78
C GLN A 139 14.97 4.85 1.30
N GLN A 140 13.84 5.32 0.79
CA GLN A 140 13.54 5.28 -0.64
C GLN A 140 14.63 6.05 -1.41
N GLU A 141 15.43 5.33 -2.20
CA GLU A 141 16.51 5.91 -3.00
C GLU A 141 15.98 6.97 -3.97
N LYS A 142 16.71 8.09 -4.03
CA LYS A 142 16.48 9.25 -4.89
C LYS A 142 16.60 8.84 -6.37
N VAL A 143 15.49 8.45 -7.00
CA VAL A 143 15.43 8.33 -8.47
C VAL A 143 15.10 9.71 -9.05
N SER A 144 16.06 10.28 -9.76
CA SER A 144 15.96 11.50 -10.54
C SER A 144 15.01 11.33 -11.73
N VAL A 145 13.70 11.50 -11.47
CA VAL A 145 12.71 11.61 -12.53
C VAL A 145 12.80 13.00 -13.15
N ARG A 146 13.17 13.07 -14.43
CA ARG A 146 13.04 14.27 -15.27
C ARG A 146 11.59 14.73 -15.20
N ARG A 147 11.37 15.88 -14.57
CA ARG A 147 10.06 16.50 -14.37
C ARG A 147 9.53 17.01 -15.71
N ASN A 148 8.48 16.37 -16.21
CA ASN A 148 7.48 17.02 -17.06
C ASN A 148 6.10 16.68 -16.48
N VAL A 149 5.77 17.34 -15.37
CA VAL A 149 4.39 17.57 -14.96
C VAL A 149 4.32 19.03 -14.57
N ALA A 150 3.73 19.82 -15.46
CA ALA A 150 3.39 21.20 -15.19
C ALA A 150 2.31 21.23 -14.09
N GLY A 151 2.70 21.78 -12.95
CA GLY A 151 1.89 21.99 -11.77
C GLY A 151 2.79 22.59 -10.72
N LYS A 152 3.11 23.88 -10.88
CA LYS A 152 3.91 24.64 -9.92
C LYS A 152 3.22 24.48 -8.55
N ASN A 153 3.88 23.81 -7.60
CA ASN A 153 3.55 23.91 -6.19
C ASN A 153 3.68 25.38 -5.80
N LYS A 154 2.56 26.13 -5.81
CA LYS A 154 2.49 27.38 -5.07
C LYS A 154 2.61 26.99 -3.60
N THR A 155 3.71 27.35 -2.97
CA THR A 155 3.73 27.52 -1.52
C THR A 155 2.60 28.48 -1.15
N GLY A 156 1.60 27.99 -0.42
CA GLY A 156 0.57 28.81 0.22
C GLY A 156 -0.84 28.83 -0.39
N ASP A 157 -1.34 27.78 -1.05
CA ASP A 157 -2.80 27.72 -1.32
C ASP A 157 -3.55 27.59 0.02
N PRO A 158 -4.38 28.59 0.41
CA PRO A 158 -4.98 28.65 1.75
C PRO A 158 -5.75 27.39 2.10
N ARG A 159 -6.36 26.73 1.10
CA ARG A 159 -7.11 25.47 1.26
C ARG A 159 -6.26 24.28 1.70
N THR A 160 -4.94 24.36 1.53
CA THR A 160 -4.00 23.27 1.84
C THR A 160 -2.99 23.60 2.91
N VAL A 161 -2.82 24.87 3.30
CA VAL A 161 -1.79 25.28 4.27
C VAL A 161 -1.94 24.54 5.58
N ASN A 162 -3.16 24.50 6.15
CA ASN A 162 -3.41 23.81 7.41
C ASN A 162 -3.22 22.30 7.27
N LEU A 163 -3.66 21.71 6.17
CA LEU A 163 -3.46 20.29 5.88
C LEU A 163 -1.97 19.93 5.70
N GLN A 164 -1.17 20.81 5.11
CA GLN A 164 0.28 20.66 4.96
C GLN A 164 1.00 20.73 6.32
N LYS A 165 0.56 21.64 7.20
CA LYS A 165 1.05 21.72 8.59
C LYS A 165 0.71 20.45 9.38
N LEU A 166 -0.50 19.91 9.19
CA LEU A 166 -0.95 18.67 9.84
C LEU A 166 -0.23 17.42 9.31
N LEU A 167 0.13 17.42 8.02
CA LEU A 167 0.74 16.27 7.31
C LEU A 167 2.12 16.62 6.75
N PRO A 168 3.10 16.88 7.62
CA PRO A 168 4.49 17.16 7.25
C PRO A 168 5.11 16.10 6.35
N GLY A 169 5.91 16.55 5.39
CA GLY A 169 6.67 15.66 4.51
C GLY A 169 5.79 14.83 3.57
N ARG A 170 4.47 14.98 3.61
CA ARG A 170 3.56 14.41 2.61
C ARG A 170 3.46 15.35 1.43
N THR A 171 3.54 14.77 0.23
CA THR A 171 3.20 15.50 -0.99
C THR A 171 1.69 15.69 -1.05
N ILE A 172 1.25 16.94 -0.95
CA ILE A 172 -0.13 17.37 -1.14
C ILE A 172 -0.23 18.07 -2.50
N SER A 173 -1.18 17.66 -3.33
CA SER A 173 -1.42 18.31 -4.63
C SER A 173 -2.15 19.64 -4.47
N THR A 174 -2.17 20.41 -5.56
CA THR A 174 -3.08 21.54 -5.69
C THR A 174 -4.54 21.08 -5.50
N PRO A 175 -5.40 21.90 -4.84
CA PRO A 175 -6.84 21.65 -4.76
C PRO A 175 -7.52 21.66 -6.12
N GLU A 176 -8.33 20.64 -6.36
CA GLU A 176 -9.19 20.50 -7.53
C GLU A 176 -10.65 20.74 -7.14
N LYS A 177 -11.41 21.46 -7.95
CA LYS A 177 -12.85 21.67 -7.68
C LYS A 177 -13.60 20.34 -7.68
N THR A 178 -14.56 20.21 -6.76
CA THR A 178 -15.56 19.13 -6.80
C THR A 178 -16.92 19.68 -7.24
N PRO A 179 -17.89 18.80 -7.56
CA PRO A 179 -19.27 19.23 -7.80
C PRO A 179 -20.00 19.78 -6.56
N VAL A 180 -19.42 19.63 -5.35
CA VAL A 180 -19.98 20.18 -4.12
C VAL A 180 -19.37 21.57 -3.89
N ASN A 181 -20.22 22.59 -3.84
CA ASN A 181 -19.80 23.97 -3.60
C ASN A 181 -19.00 24.08 -2.29
N GLY A 182 -17.91 24.84 -2.33
CA GLY A 182 -17.03 25.04 -1.19
C GLY A 182 -16.17 23.84 -0.80
N ILE A 183 -16.23 22.71 -1.52
CA ILE A 183 -15.40 21.53 -1.26
C ILE A 183 -14.45 21.26 -2.42
N TYR A 184 -13.18 21.11 -2.08
CA TYR A 184 -12.10 20.85 -3.02
C TYR A 184 -11.44 19.51 -2.73
N ARG A 185 -11.07 18.77 -3.78
CA ARG A 185 -10.34 17.51 -3.66
C ARG A 185 -8.84 17.79 -3.73
N VAL A 186 -8.09 17.21 -2.80
CA VAL A 186 -6.62 17.27 -2.78
C VAL A 186 -6.07 15.85 -2.70
N ARG A 187 -4.95 15.59 -3.39
CA ARG A 187 -4.26 14.31 -3.33
C ARG A 187 -3.18 14.35 -2.25
N ILE A 188 -3.17 13.37 -1.36
CA ILE A 188 -2.16 13.15 -0.33
C ILE A 188 -1.52 11.78 -0.58
N GLY A 189 -0.31 11.77 -1.14
CA GLY A 189 0.30 10.52 -1.64
C GLY A 189 -0.58 9.88 -2.74
N ASN A 190 -1.12 8.68 -2.48
CA ASN A 190 -2.00 7.94 -3.42
C ASN A 190 -3.46 7.91 -2.96
N LYS A 191 -3.86 8.82 -2.07
CA LYS A 191 -5.23 8.95 -1.58
C LYS A 191 -5.72 10.37 -1.82
N PHE A 192 -7.03 10.56 -1.77
CA PHE A 192 -7.66 11.86 -1.80
C PHE A 192 -8.19 12.23 -0.42
N ALA A 193 -8.16 13.52 -0.12
CA ALA A 193 -8.93 14.16 0.92
C ALA A 193 -9.75 15.29 0.30
N TYR A 194 -10.72 15.78 1.05
CA TYR A 194 -11.63 16.84 0.67
C TYR A 194 -11.50 17.97 1.66
N VAL A 195 -11.10 19.15 1.19
CA VAL A 195 -10.88 20.34 2.03
C VAL A 195 -11.96 21.37 1.76
N THR A 196 -12.38 22.08 2.79
CA THR A 196 -13.26 23.25 2.65
C THR A 196 -12.55 24.40 1.96
N GLU A 197 -13.32 25.35 1.42
CA GLU A 197 -12.81 26.52 0.69
C GLU A 197 -11.91 27.42 1.53
N ASP A 198 -12.18 27.50 2.83
CA ASP A 198 -11.36 28.20 3.81
C ASP A 198 -10.10 27.42 4.23
N GLY A 199 -10.03 26.11 3.97
CA GLY A 199 -8.92 25.25 4.37
C GLY A 199 -8.91 24.88 5.86
N GLU A 200 -9.98 25.15 6.60
CA GLU A 200 -10.06 24.87 8.04
C GLU A 200 -10.44 23.42 8.34
N TYR A 201 -11.18 22.77 7.44
CA TYR A 201 -11.65 21.39 7.63
C TYR A 201 -11.22 20.48 6.48
N ALA A 202 -10.96 19.21 6.82
CA ALA A 202 -10.68 18.17 5.85
C ALA A 202 -11.47 16.90 6.18
N LEU A 203 -12.06 16.29 5.15
CA LEU A 203 -12.72 14.99 5.20
C LEU A 203 -11.88 13.97 4.45
N VAL A 204 -11.66 12.81 5.06
CA VAL A 204 -10.97 11.68 4.44
C VAL A 204 -11.98 10.57 4.22
N GLY A 205 -12.18 10.17 2.96
CA GLY A 205 -13.18 9.19 2.62
C GLY A 205 -13.57 9.25 1.15
N ASN A 206 -14.78 8.76 0.86
CA ASN A 206 -15.34 8.80 -0.49
C ASN A 206 -16.38 9.91 -0.62
N LEU A 207 -16.29 10.66 -1.71
CA LEU A 207 -17.35 11.55 -2.17
C LEU A 207 -18.24 10.78 -3.16
N LEU A 208 -19.49 10.58 -2.77
CA LEU A 208 -20.49 9.86 -3.57
C LEU A 208 -21.45 10.86 -4.20
N ASP A 209 -21.62 10.78 -5.51
CA ASP A 209 -22.72 11.38 -6.24
C ASP A 209 -23.94 10.46 -6.08
N LEU A 210 -24.85 10.84 -5.18
CA LEU A 210 -26.05 10.05 -4.88
C LEU A 210 -27.09 10.11 -6.00
N LYS A 211 -27.08 11.17 -6.83
CA LYS A 211 -28.01 11.32 -7.95
C LYS A 211 -27.69 10.31 -9.05
N ASN A 212 -26.40 10.13 -9.35
CA ASN A 212 -25.96 9.25 -10.42
C ASN A 212 -25.43 7.89 -9.92
N GLY A 213 -25.35 7.70 -8.59
CA GLY A 213 -24.79 6.49 -7.98
C GLY A 213 -23.28 6.30 -8.22
N ILE A 214 -22.53 7.40 -8.38
CA ILE A 214 -21.12 7.37 -8.78
C ILE A 214 -20.22 7.72 -7.58
N ASN A 215 -19.19 6.90 -7.34
CA ASN A 215 -18.13 7.27 -6.41
C ASN A 215 -17.08 8.15 -7.12
N LEU A 216 -17.13 9.46 -6.87
CA LEU A 216 -16.26 10.46 -7.50
C LEU A 216 -14.80 10.33 -7.05
N THR A 217 -14.54 9.84 -5.85
CA THR A 217 -13.18 9.56 -5.35
C THR A 217 -12.54 8.41 -6.12
N GLN A 218 -13.27 7.30 -6.26
CA GLN A 218 -12.79 6.15 -7.00
C GLN A 218 -12.63 6.46 -8.48
N GLN A 219 -13.52 7.28 -9.08
CA GLN A 219 -13.36 7.73 -10.46
C GLN A 219 -12.09 8.57 -10.64
N ALA A 220 -11.77 9.45 -9.69
CA ALA A 220 -10.53 10.22 -9.71
C ALA A 220 -9.31 9.31 -9.58
N GLN A 221 -9.35 8.37 -8.63
CA GLN A 221 -8.27 7.41 -8.42
C GLN A 221 -8.03 6.53 -9.65
N ALA A 222 -9.12 6.11 -10.31
CA ALA A 222 -9.05 5.35 -11.55
C ALA A 222 -8.27 6.12 -12.64
N ARG A 223 -8.56 7.42 -12.82
CA ARG A 223 -7.85 8.27 -13.78
C ARG A 223 -6.35 8.37 -13.49
N GLU A 224 -5.95 8.46 -12.22
CA GLU A 224 -4.55 8.48 -11.81
C GLU A 224 -3.80 7.16 -12.08
N ASN A 225 -4.51 6.04 -12.14
CA ASN A 225 -3.90 4.75 -12.44
C ASN A 225 -3.48 4.64 -13.92
N ILE A 226 -4.17 5.31 -14.83
CA ILE A 226 -3.94 5.23 -16.28
C ILE A 226 -2.50 5.61 -16.66
N PRO A 227 -1.95 6.79 -16.29
CA PRO A 227 -0.57 7.14 -16.64
C PRO A 227 0.45 6.21 -15.97
N LEU A 228 0.19 5.72 -14.77
CA LEU A 228 1.06 4.76 -14.09
C LEU A 228 1.14 3.43 -14.86
N LEU A 229 -0.01 2.91 -15.30
CA LEU A 229 -0.08 1.70 -16.13
C LEU A 229 0.65 1.89 -17.47
N ARG A 230 0.53 3.07 -18.09
CA ARG A 230 1.23 3.41 -19.34
C ARG A 230 2.74 3.59 -19.17
N SER A 231 3.22 3.86 -17.95
CA SER A 231 4.65 4.00 -17.68
C SER A 231 5.41 2.65 -17.72
N PHE A 232 4.69 1.52 -17.66
CA PHE A 232 5.31 0.22 -17.83
C PHE A 232 5.61 -0.02 -19.31
N PRO A 233 6.87 -0.35 -19.71
CA PRO A 233 7.21 -0.47 -21.11
C PRO A 233 6.42 -1.60 -21.78
N GLU A 234 5.77 -1.30 -22.92
CA GLU A 234 4.92 -2.27 -23.62
C GLU A 234 5.68 -3.54 -24.03
N LYS A 235 6.94 -3.40 -24.45
CA LYS A 235 7.83 -4.51 -24.79
C LYS A 235 8.10 -5.49 -23.64
N GLU A 236 7.83 -5.09 -22.40
CA GLU A 236 8.00 -5.92 -21.20
C GLU A 236 6.70 -6.59 -20.75
N LEU A 237 5.58 -6.31 -21.44
CA LEU A 237 4.30 -6.96 -21.20
C LEU A 237 4.24 -8.31 -21.92
N ILE A 238 3.42 -9.21 -21.38
CA ILE A 238 2.93 -10.37 -22.13
C ILE A 238 1.51 -10.03 -22.55
N ILE A 239 1.26 -9.97 -23.86
CA ILE A 239 0.01 -9.47 -24.42
C ILE A 239 -0.71 -10.60 -25.15
N PHE A 240 -1.90 -10.94 -24.67
CA PHE A 240 -2.86 -11.77 -25.38
C PHE A 240 -3.83 -10.84 -26.09
N ARG A 241 -3.64 -10.66 -27.39
CA ARG A 241 -4.43 -9.70 -28.19
C ARG A 241 -5.84 -10.21 -28.44
N ALA A 242 -6.80 -9.30 -28.50
CA ALA A 242 -8.16 -9.57 -28.95
C ALA A 242 -8.19 -10.32 -30.28
N GLU A 243 -9.17 -11.21 -30.44
CA GLU A 243 -9.51 -11.79 -31.74
C GLU A 243 -10.35 -10.78 -32.52
N GLY A 244 -10.00 -10.53 -33.78
CA GLY A 244 -10.66 -9.53 -34.60
C GLY A 244 -10.41 -8.09 -34.13
N LYS A 245 -11.46 -7.26 -34.13
CA LYS A 245 -11.36 -5.85 -33.75
C LYS A 245 -11.22 -5.69 -32.24
N GLU A 246 -10.11 -5.10 -31.79
CA GLU A 246 -9.91 -4.77 -30.38
C GLU A 246 -10.97 -3.74 -29.92
N LYS A 247 -11.79 -4.15 -28.96
CA LYS A 247 -12.81 -3.33 -28.29
C LYS A 247 -12.27 -2.72 -26.99
N ALA A 248 -11.40 -3.43 -26.27
CA ALA A 248 -10.81 -2.97 -25.01
C ALA A 248 -9.48 -3.64 -24.70
N THR A 249 -8.69 -3.00 -23.84
CA THR A 249 -7.45 -3.55 -23.30
C THR A 249 -7.44 -3.47 -21.77
N ILE A 250 -7.29 -4.62 -21.10
CA ILE A 250 -7.13 -4.68 -19.64
C ILE A 250 -5.67 -4.97 -19.26
N SER A 251 -5.24 -4.47 -18.11
CA SER A 251 -3.93 -4.79 -17.52
C SER A 251 -4.09 -5.67 -16.30
N VAL A 252 -3.26 -6.70 -16.13
CA VAL A 252 -3.39 -7.69 -15.07
C VAL A 252 -2.06 -7.90 -14.38
N PHE A 253 -2.01 -7.59 -13.08
CA PHE A 253 -0.90 -7.98 -12.21
C PHE A 253 -1.08 -9.45 -11.83
N SER A 254 -0.12 -10.29 -12.23
CA SER A 254 -0.25 -11.74 -12.16
C SER A 254 1.00 -12.43 -11.61
N ASP A 255 0.79 -13.60 -11.03
CA ASP A 255 1.81 -14.47 -10.43
C ASP A 255 1.54 -15.92 -10.86
N THR A 256 2.53 -16.60 -11.44
CA THR A 256 2.40 -17.99 -11.92
C THR A 256 2.12 -18.99 -10.81
N SER A 257 2.48 -18.68 -9.57
CA SER A 257 2.19 -19.52 -8.40
C SER A 257 0.79 -19.31 -7.83
N CYS A 258 0.03 -18.31 -8.29
CA CYS A 258 -1.29 -18.00 -7.76
C CYS A 258 -2.39 -18.85 -8.42
N PRO A 259 -3.15 -19.68 -7.66
CA PRO A 259 -4.23 -20.49 -8.23
C PRO A 259 -5.30 -19.68 -8.96
N PHE A 260 -5.63 -18.50 -8.44
CA PHE A 260 -6.61 -17.60 -9.07
C PHE A 260 -6.07 -16.93 -10.34
N CYS A 261 -4.76 -16.72 -10.45
CA CYS A 261 -4.14 -16.27 -11.70
C CYS A 261 -4.23 -17.35 -12.77
N LYS A 262 -4.00 -18.62 -12.41
CA LYS A 262 -4.20 -19.76 -13.31
C LYS A 262 -5.65 -19.87 -13.75
N LYS A 263 -6.60 -19.71 -12.82
CA LYS A 263 -8.04 -19.70 -13.12
C LYS A 263 -8.41 -18.57 -14.09
N PHE A 264 -7.95 -17.34 -13.83
CA PHE A 264 -8.14 -16.21 -14.74
C PHE A 264 -7.55 -16.49 -16.13
N HIS A 265 -6.33 -17.05 -16.18
CA HIS A 265 -5.62 -17.30 -17.44
C HIS A 265 -6.35 -18.31 -18.34
N ARG A 266 -7.03 -19.31 -17.76
CA ARG A 266 -7.89 -20.26 -18.51
C ARG A 266 -9.03 -19.57 -19.26
N GLU A 267 -9.47 -18.41 -18.78
CA GLU A 267 -10.60 -17.67 -19.36
C GLU A 267 -10.15 -16.54 -20.31
N VAL A 268 -8.85 -16.31 -20.47
CA VAL A 268 -8.31 -15.31 -21.42
C VAL A 268 -8.82 -15.52 -22.86
N PRO A 269 -8.92 -16.75 -23.39
CA PRO A 269 -9.50 -16.95 -24.73
C PRO A 269 -10.94 -16.42 -24.85
N GLN A 270 -11.74 -16.47 -23.79
CA GLN A 270 -13.10 -15.91 -23.81
C GLN A 270 -13.07 -14.38 -23.91
N LEU A 271 -12.12 -13.74 -23.22
CA LEU A 271 -11.89 -12.28 -23.32
C LEU A 271 -11.41 -11.89 -24.72
N GLN A 272 -10.46 -12.64 -25.29
CA GLN A 272 -9.96 -12.38 -26.64
C GLN A 272 -11.09 -12.45 -27.68
N LYS A 273 -11.93 -13.50 -27.63
CA LYS A 273 -13.14 -13.64 -28.47
C LYS A 273 -14.14 -12.50 -28.30
N ALA A 274 -14.24 -11.94 -27.11
CA ALA A 274 -15.08 -10.77 -26.84
C ALA A 274 -14.46 -9.43 -27.29
N GLY A 275 -13.31 -9.46 -27.98
CA GLY A 275 -12.60 -8.27 -28.43
C GLY A 275 -11.75 -7.61 -27.33
N VAL A 276 -11.40 -8.32 -26.26
CA VAL A 276 -10.64 -7.77 -25.11
C VAL A 276 -9.21 -8.31 -25.10
N SER A 277 -8.24 -7.43 -25.28
CA SER A 277 -6.82 -7.71 -25.10
C SER A 277 -6.44 -7.74 -23.62
N VAL A 278 -5.60 -8.69 -23.22
CA VAL A 278 -5.12 -8.88 -21.85
C VAL A 278 -3.62 -8.66 -21.80
N ARG A 279 -3.18 -7.65 -21.04
CA ARG A 279 -1.77 -7.32 -20.82
C ARG A 279 -1.33 -7.76 -19.43
N TYR A 280 -0.40 -8.69 -19.34
CA TYR A 280 0.17 -9.12 -18.07
C TYR A 280 1.36 -8.25 -17.66
N ILE A 281 1.29 -7.77 -16.41
CA ILE A 281 2.40 -7.13 -15.70
C ILE A 281 2.86 -8.11 -14.62
N PRO A 282 4.16 -8.42 -14.51
CA PRO A 282 4.63 -9.38 -13.53
C PRO A 282 4.46 -8.84 -12.11
N PHE A 283 3.88 -9.64 -11.22
CA PHE A 283 3.79 -9.36 -9.79
C PHE A 283 4.13 -10.61 -8.97
N PRO A 284 5.41 -11.04 -8.93
CA PRO A 284 5.82 -12.19 -8.13
C PRO A 284 5.64 -11.89 -6.65
N ARG A 285 4.67 -12.57 -6.00
CA ARG A 285 4.39 -12.36 -4.58
C ARG A 285 5.57 -12.86 -3.76
N GLY A 286 6.23 -11.95 -3.04
CA GLY A 286 7.43 -12.26 -2.27
C GLY A 286 8.74 -12.16 -3.05
N LEU A 287 8.72 -11.62 -4.29
CA LEU A 287 9.90 -11.44 -5.15
C LEU A 287 10.74 -12.73 -5.22
N ASP A 288 12.06 -12.65 -5.05
CA ASP A 288 13.04 -13.74 -5.12
C ASP A 288 12.79 -14.89 -4.14
N LYS A 289 12.03 -14.62 -3.07
CA LYS A 289 11.64 -15.61 -2.05
C LYS A 289 10.26 -16.22 -2.32
N GLY A 290 9.57 -15.70 -3.33
CA GLY A 290 8.23 -16.12 -3.72
C GLY A 290 8.24 -17.42 -4.52
N PRO A 291 7.21 -18.28 -4.37
CA PRO A 291 7.14 -19.55 -5.08
C PRO A 291 7.00 -19.40 -6.60
N GLY A 292 6.49 -18.26 -7.09
CA GLY A 292 6.34 -17.99 -8.52
C GLY A 292 7.58 -17.38 -9.19
N TYR A 293 8.60 -16.99 -8.42
CA TYR A 293 9.69 -16.16 -8.95
C TYR A 293 10.47 -16.82 -10.08
N LYS A 294 10.88 -18.07 -9.87
CA LYS A 294 11.69 -18.82 -10.82
C LYS A 294 10.94 -19.05 -12.13
N ASP A 295 9.67 -19.46 -12.05
CA ASP A 295 8.83 -19.63 -13.22
C ASP A 295 8.65 -18.31 -13.97
N MET A 296 8.41 -17.21 -13.26
CA MET A 296 8.25 -15.89 -13.89
C MET A 296 9.54 -15.39 -14.53
N LEU A 297 10.71 -15.66 -13.96
CA LEU A 297 12.01 -15.39 -14.61
C LEU A 297 12.09 -16.13 -15.95
N SER A 298 11.84 -17.44 -15.94
CA SER A 298 11.84 -18.25 -17.17
C SER A 298 10.83 -17.74 -18.20
N VAL A 299 9.63 -17.38 -17.76
CA VAL A 299 8.57 -16.86 -18.64
C VAL A 299 8.99 -15.55 -19.30
N TRP A 300 9.47 -14.56 -18.54
CA TRP A 300 9.87 -13.26 -19.09
C TRP A 300 11.17 -13.32 -19.89
N CYS A 301 11.94 -14.39 -19.70
CA CYS A 301 13.16 -14.67 -20.46
C CYS A 301 12.94 -15.45 -21.75
N SER A 302 11.75 -16.01 -21.94
CA SER A 302 11.41 -16.75 -23.15
C SER A 302 11.31 -15.82 -24.37
N ALA A 303 11.80 -16.30 -25.52
CA ALA A 303 11.56 -15.65 -26.81
C ALA A 303 10.05 -15.62 -27.14
N ASP A 304 9.33 -16.68 -26.78
CA ASP A 304 7.87 -16.76 -26.84
C ASP A 304 7.30 -16.74 -25.42
N ARG A 305 7.07 -15.53 -24.91
CA ARG A 305 6.53 -15.32 -23.56
C ARG A 305 5.09 -15.81 -23.42
N ASN A 306 4.30 -15.78 -24.49
CA ASN A 306 2.91 -16.23 -24.50
C ASN A 306 2.84 -17.75 -24.31
N ARG A 307 3.66 -18.51 -25.04
CA ARG A 307 3.79 -19.96 -24.84
C ARG A 307 4.33 -20.29 -23.45
N ALA A 308 5.35 -19.57 -22.99
CA ALA A 308 5.95 -19.83 -21.68
C ALA A 308 4.96 -19.59 -20.53
N ILE A 309 4.19 -18.50 -20.54
CA ILE A 309 3.20 -18.26 -19.48
C ILE A 309 2.06 -19.29 -19.53
N ASN A 310 1.65 -19.75 -20.72
CA ASN A 310 0.67 -20.85 -20.86
C ASN A 310 1.17 -22.14 -20.18
N ILE A 311 2.46 -22.47 -20.31
CA ILE A 311 3.09 -23.61 -19.61
C ILE A 311 3.09 -23.37 -18.10
N ALA A 312 3.59 -22.21 -17.64
CA ALA A 312 3.68 -21.87 -16.22
C ALA A 312 2.32 -21.86 -15.51
N MET A 313 1.27 -21.46 -16.23
CA MET A 313 -0.10 -21.41 -15.72
C MET A 313 -0.84 -22.76 -15.85
N GLY A 314 -0.20 -23.78 -16.42
CA GLY A 314 -0.76 -25.13 -16.56
C GLY A 314 -1.84 -25.25 -17.64
N ILE A 315 -1.77 -24.40 -18.67
CA ILE A 315 -2.65 -24.45 -19.86
C ILE A 315 -2.06 -25.35 -20.94
N SER A 316 -0.75 -25.21 -21.18
CA SER A 316 -0.03 -25.98 -22.19
C SER A 316 0.94 -26.95 -21.53
N LYS A 317 1.11 -28.13 -22.13
CA LYS A 317 2.20 -29.04 -21.77
C LYS A 317 3.53 -28.48 -22.28
N GLY A 318 4.61 -28.70 -21.54
CA GLY A 318 5.96 -28.28 -21.92
C GLY A 318 6.87 -28.10 -20.71
N LYS A 319 8.15 -27.81 -20.97
CA LYS A 319 9.12 -27.45 -19.94
C LYS A 319 9.43 -25.96 -20.05
N LEU A 320 9.47 -25.27 -18.91
CA LEU A 320 10.03 -23.92 -18.84
C LEU A 320 11.53 -24.02 -18.89
N GLU A 321 12.14 -23.33 -19.85
CA GLU A 321 13.59 -23.27 -19.92
C GLU A 321 14.13 -22.39 -18.79
N ASN A 322 15.16 -22.88 -18.11
CA ASN A 322 15.84 -22.09 -17.10
C ASN A 322 16.89 -21.22 -17.79
N ARG A 323 16.56 -19.93 -17.96
CA ARG A 323 17.42 -18.96 -18.62
C ARG A 323 17.62 -17.74 -17.72
N ASN A 324 18.84 -17.20 -17.72
CA ASN A 324 19.15 -15.93 -17.07
C ASN A 324 19.44 -14.86 -18.14
N CYS A 325 18.49 -13.96 -18.37
CA CYS A 325 18.62 -12.85 -19.32
C CYS A 325 18.27 -11.48 -18.70
N GLY A 326 18.42 -11.35 -17.39
CA GLY A 326 18.13 -10.08 -16.69
C GLY A 326 16.65 -9.77 -16.48
N ALA A 327 15.76 -10.76 -16.66
CA ALA A 327 14.31 -10.62 -16.41
C ALA A 327 13.99 -10.14 -14.98
N ASP A 328 14.87 -10.37 -13.99
CA ASP A 328 14.77 -9.86 -12.62
C ASP A 328 14.41 -8.36 -12.57
N LYS A 329 15.03 -7.54 -13.43
CA LYS A 329 14.75 -6.09 -13.50
C LYS A 329 13.31 -5.81 -13.87
N VAL A 330 12.74 -6.57 -14.80
CA VAL A 330 11.36 -6.43 -15.26
C VAL A 330 10.38 -6.91 -14.20
N LEU A 331 10.66 -8.04 -13.55
CA LEU A 331 9.85 -8.56 -12.44
C LEU A 331 9.79 -7.57 -11.27
N ARG A 332 10.92 -6.98 -10.88
CA ARG A 332 10.98 -5.94 -9.83
C ARG A 332 10.25 -4.68 -10.23
N ALA A 333 10.42 -4.21 -11.48
CA ALA A 333 9.71 -3.04 -11.99
C ALA A 333 8.19 -3.24 -11.97
N GLY A 334 7.71 -4.43 -12.37
CA GLY A 334 6.28 -4.77 -12.32
C GLY A 334 5.76 -4.84 -10.89
N PHE A 335 6.51 -5.44 -9.98
CA PHE A 335 6.18 -5.49 -8.56
C PHE A 335 6.08 -4.10 -7.92
N GLU A 336 7.05 -3.21 -8.17
CA GLU A 336 7.04 -1.85 -7.63
C GLU A 336 5.94 -0.98 -8.24
N LEU A 337 5.65 -1.15 -9.54
CA LEU A 337 4.48 -0.51 -10.15
C LEU A 337 3.19 -0.97 -9.47
N GLY A 338 3.03 -2.27 -9.25
CA GLY A 338 1.88 -2.82 -8.55
C GLY A 338 1.75 -2.23 -7.13
N LYS A 339 2.84 -2.10 -6.38
CA LYS A 339 2.83 -1.42 -5.08
C LYS A 339 2.38 0.03 -5.15
N ARG A 340 2.85 0.79 -6.13
CA ARG A 340 2.41 2.19 -6.35
C ARG A 340 0.92 2.26 -6.67
N LEU A 341 0.42 1.32 -7.46
CA LEU A 341 -0.99 1.18 -7.79
C LEU A 341 -1.85 0.57 -6.65
N GLY A 342 -1.24 0.18 -5.53
CA GLY A 342 -1.97 -0.41 -4.40
C GLY A 342 -2.41 -1.86 -4.60
N VAL A 343 -1.72 -2.62 -5.47
CA VAL A 343 -1.91 -4.06 -5.65
C VAL A 343 -1.47 -4.79 -4.37
N GLN A 344 -2.40 -5.50 -3.74
CA GLN A 344 -2.18 -6.27 -2.50
C GLN A 344 -2.19 -7.78 -2.74
N GLY A 345 -2.66 -8.23 -3.90
CA GLY A 345 -2.78 -9.63 -4.26
C GLY A 345 -2.97 -9.81 -5.75
N THR A 346 -2.83 -11.05 -6.21
CA THR A 346 -2.97 -11.41 -7.63
C THR A 346 -4.10 -12.43 -7.82
N PRO A 347 -4.86 -12.34 -8.93
CA PRO A 347 -4.77 -11.30 -9.94
C PRO A 347 -5.37 -9.98 -9.43
N THR A 348 -4.80 -8.85 -9.84
CA THR A 348 -5.47 -7.54 -9.76
C THR A 348 -5.55 -6.98 -11.17
N LEU A 349 -6.75 -6.68 -11.61
CA LEU A 349 -7.05 -6.21 -12.97
C LEU A 349 -7.27 -4.71 -12.95
N TYR A 350 -6.87 -4.04 -14.02
CA TYR A 350 -7.18 -2.64 -14.32
C TYR A 350 -7.89 -2.57 -15.66
N LEU A 351 -9.05 -1.92 -15.67
CA LEU A 351 -9.88 -1.71 -16.85
C LEU A 351 -9.39 -0.46 -17.64
N PRO A 352 -9.87 -0.23 -18.88
CA PRO A 352 -9.45 0.92 -19.69
C PRO A 352 -9.67 2.30 -19.03
N ASP A 353 -10.69 2.43 -18.18
CA ASP A 353 -10.97 3.65 -17.41
C ASP A 353 -10.06 3.80 -16.17
N GLY A 354 -9.14 2.86 -15.95
CA GLY A 354 -8.21 2.80 -14.83
C GLY A 354 -8.81 2.29 -13.52
N SER A 355 -10.09 1.92 -13.51
CA SER A 355 -10.71 1.27 -12.35
C SER A 355 -10.11 -0.12 -12.15
N SER A 356 -10.05 -0.56 -10.89
CA SER A 356 -9.41 -1.84 -10.53
C SER A 356 -10.42 -2.88 -10.05
N ILE A 357 -10.16 -4.14 -10.37
CA ILE A 357 -10.86 -5.31 -9.82
C ILE A 357 -9.82 -6.13 -9.05
N ARG A 358 -10.02 -6.26 -7.74
CA ARG A 358 -9.11 -7.00 -6.86
C ARG A 358 -9.55 -8.45 -6.78
N GLY A 359 -8.62 -9.37 -7.02
CA GLY A 359 -8.90 -10.80 -7.03
C GLY A 359 -9.48 -11.28 -8.36
N TYR A 360 -9.79 -12.57 -8.41
CA TYR A 360 -10.36 -13.20 -9.59
C TYR A 360 -11.85 -12.89 -9.73
N VAL A 361 -12.24 -12.58 -10.96
CA VAL A 361 -13.62 -12.55 -11.46
C VAL A 361 -13.67 -13.25 -12.80
N THR A 362 -14.83 -13.78 -13.19
CA THR A 362 -15.00 -14.49 -14.47
C THR A 362 -14.87 -13.55 -15.66
N ALA A 363 -14.46 -14.07 -16.81
CA ALA A 363 -14.43 -13.32 -18.09
C ALA A 363 -15.78 -12.68 -18.39
N GLN A 364 -16.89 -13.40 -18.17
CA GLN A 364 -18.24 -12.88 -18.32
C GLN A 364 -18.49 -11.62 -17.47
N LYS A 365 -18.15 -11.66 -16.17
CA LYS A 365 -18.31 -10.49 -15.28
C LYS A 365 -17.44 -9.30 -15.70
N ILE A 366 -16.27 -9.57 -16.28
CA ILE A 366 -15.39 -8.52 -16.84
C ILE A 366 -16.05 -7.90 -18.07
N ILE A 367 -16.53 -8.72 -19.01
CA ILE A 367 -17.23 -8.27 -20.23
C ILE A 367 -18.47 -7.46 -19.87
N GLU A 368 -19.27 -7.91 -18.91
CA GLU A 368 -20.42 -7.18 -18.41
C GLU A 368 -20.01 -5.84 -17.78
N SER A 369 -18.92 -5.80 -17.00
CA SER A 369 -18.40 -4.56 -16.41
C SER A 369 -17.98 -3.56 -17.50
N LEU A 370 -17.25 -4.03 -18.52
CA LEU A 370 -16.84 -3.22 -19.66
C LEU A 370 -18.05 -2.70 -20.45
N THR A 371 -19.08 -3.53 -20.60
CA THR A 371 -20.33 -3.15 -21.31
C THR A 371 -21.12 -2.12 -20.52
N ARG A 372 -21.35 -2.35 -19.22
CA ARG A 372 -22.06 -1.40 -18.32
C ARG A 372 -21.36 -0.03 -18.28
N LYS A 373 -20.03 -0.03 -18.31
CA LYS A 373 -19.21 1.19 -18.37
C LYS A 373 -19.17 1.83 -19.75
N LYS A 374 -19.87 1.27 -20.74
CA LYS A 374 -19.90 1.71 -22.15
C LYS A 374 -18.51 1.75 -22.80
N ILE A 375 -17.58 0.94 -22.29
CA ILE A 375 -16.21 0.79 -22.82
C ILE A 375 -16.24 -0.10 -24.06
N ILE A 376 -17.01 -1.19 -24.00
CA ILE A 376 -17.28 -2.03 -25.16
C ILE A 376 -18.78 -1.96 -25.49
N ARG A 377 -19.10 -2.00 -26.78
CA ARG A 377 -20.47 -2.21 -27.27
C ARG A 377 -20.62 -3.69 -27.58
N GLN A 378 -21.76 -4.28 -27.20
CA GLN A 378 -22.09 -5.64 -27.62
C GLN A 378 -22.14 -5.68 -29.15
#